data_AF-A0AA37IGL2-F1
#
_entry.id   AF-A0AA37IGL2-F1
#
_cell.length_a   1.000
_cell.length_b   1.000
_cell.length_c   1.000
_cell.angle_alpha   90.00
_cell.angle_beta   90.00
_cell.angle_gamma   90.00
#
_symmetry.space_group_name_H-M   'P 1'
#
loop_
_entity.id
_entity.type
_entity.pdbx_description
1 polymer ?
#
loop_
_entity_poly.entity_id
_entity_poly.type
_entity_poly.pdbx_seq_one_letter_code
_entity_poly.pdbx_strand_id
1 'polypeptide(L)'
;MNARGGALHEVVSVLPDRADDMARLAILLADGEPIVTVIGKYNHGKSRLLNELIGRDTFAVADKRETVKLSDSVHQGVRWLDAPGLDADVGTEDDRHALHAAWLHADIRLFVHAAKEGELDAKELALLAELCADGERSKRQTLFVLSQVDQLADDAELQKVSHAIGAQWPDIDLNAVSSTRYRKGRDEGKKLMLEKSGMPSLRATIDAALARVPEARAHEAALLFDETREELAQLLIAREKLLDDLRQTQRQQRVDFDHGLKSVIDKVSGDIDAMLNALGTDHASVPDTAKDAYAITAGKLERAHIQIAYSRACIAIDSFLAGHGVVGLPSEQETVARALNSVMVAVMGVSVKFRKDLRRMFCTDAGRERMQRDFAHYFELSADRKALAARISQSESMIDALNKASKALRALKGAT
;
A
#
# COMPACT_ATOMS: atom_id res chain seq x y z
N MET A 1 21.19 -11.60 -0.71
CA MET A 1 19.89 -11.48 0.00
C MET A 1 19.44 -12.88 0.40
N ASN A 2 19.29 -13.16 1.69
CA ASN A 2 18.80 -14.46 2.16
C ASN A 2 17.40 -14.72 1.59
N ALA A 3 17.09 -15.96 1.21
CA ALA A 3 15.79 -16.34 0.62
C ALA A 3 14.58 -15.89 1.46
N ARG A 4 14.73 -15.88 2.80
CA ARG A 4 13.73 -15.36 3.75
C ARG A 4 13.51 -13.85 3.62
N GLY A 5 14.57 -13.06 3.46
CA GLY A 5 14.47 -11.60 3.29
C GLY A 5 13.82 -11.22 1.97
N GLY A 6 14.06 -11.99 0.91
CA GLY A 6 13.34 -11.84 -0.36
C GLY A 6 11.85 -12.11 -0.20
N ALA A 7 11.48 -13.22 0.47
CA ALA A 7 10.08 -13.59 0.68
C ALA A 7 9.29 -12.56 1.50
N LEU A 8 9.89 -11.99 2.56
CA LEU A 8 9.27 -10.93 3.35
C LEU A 8 9.07 -9.65 2.51
N HIS A 9 10.05 -9.29 1.68
CA HIS A 9 9.95 -8.12 0.81
C HIS A 9 8.79 -8.23 -0.20
N GLU A 10 8.55 -9.42 -0.76
CA GLU A 10 7.39 -9.64 -1.65
C GLU A 10 6.07 -9.34 -0.94
N VAL A 11 5.92 -9.74 0.33
CA VAL A 11 4.72 -9.47 1.11
C VAL A 11 4.57 -7.98 1.41
N VAL A 12 5.64 -7.32 1.88
CA VAL A 12 5.62 -5.87 2.19
C VAL A 12 5.36 -5.03 0.95
N SER A 13 5.77 -5.48 -0.24
CA SER A 13 5.54 -4.75 -1.50
C SER A 13 4.05 -4.61 -1.86
N VAL A 14 3.21 -5.54 -1.40
CA VAL A 14 1.76 -5.54 -1.63
C VAL A 14 0.96 -5.15 -0.38
N LEU A 15 1.55 -5.30 0.82
CA LEU A 15 0.99 -4.94 2.12
C LEU A 15 1.96 -4.05 2.90
N PRO A 16 2.16 -2.78 2.49
CA PRO A 16 3.11 -1.88 3.14
C PRO A 16 2.73 -1.58 4.60
N ASP A 17 1.43 -1.55 4.91
CA ASP A 17 0.93 -1.29 6.26
C ASP A 17 1.24 -2.44 7.25
N ARG A 18 1.67 -3.61 6.75
CA ARG A 18 2.14 -4.76 7.55
C ARG A 18 3.67 -4.87 7.62
N ALA A 19 4.41 -3.80 7.31
CA ALA A 19 5.87 -3.83 7.37
C ALA A 19 6.39 -4.25 8.76
N ASP A 20 5.78 -3.74 9.82
CA ASP A 20 6.16 -4.06 11.20
C ASP A 20 5.84 -5.53 11.54
N ASP A 21 4.65 -6.01 11.20
CA ASP A 21 4.27 -7.43 11.33
C ASP A 21 5.28 -8.35 10.64
N MET A 22 5.72 -8.00 9.42
CA MET A 22 6.70 -8.80 8.67
C MET A 22 8.10 -8.73 9.27
N ALA A 23 8.49 -7.58 9.82
CA ALA A 23 9.75 -7.44 10.56
C ALA A 23 9.71 -8.24 11.88
N ARG A 24 8.57 -8.26 12.59
CA ARG A 24 8.34 -9.13 13.75
C ARG A 24 8.45 -10.59 13.38
N LEU A 25 7.76 -11.00 12.32
CA LEU A 25 7.79 -12.37 11.83
C LEU A 25 9.23 -12.80 11.49
N ALA A 26 10.03 -11.93 10.87
CA ALA A 26 11.44 -12.22 10.56
C ALA A 26 12.25 -12.64 11.80
N ILE A 27 12.00 -11.98 12.95
CA ILE A 27 12.66 -12.26 14.23
C ILE A 27 12.16 -13.60 14.78
N LEU A 28 10.86 -13.85 14.74
CA LEU A 28 10.26 -15.10 15.20
C LEU A 28 10.79 -16.31 14.42
N LEU A 29 10.96 -16.19 13.10
CA LEU A 29 11.47 -17.26 12.24
C LEU A 29 12.99 -17.47 12.37
N ALA A 30 13.73 -16.51 12.92
CA ALA A 30 15.18 -16.61 13.10
C ALA A 30 15.58 -17.51 14.27
N ASP A 31 14.63 -17.89 15.13
CA ASP A 31 14.83 -18.75 16.32
C ASP A 31 16.04 -18.31 17.19
N GLY A 32 16.17 -16.99 17.38
CA GLY A 32 17.23 -16.39 18.20
C GLY A 32 16.90 -16.41 19.69
N GLU A 33 17.82 -15.90 20.52
CA GLU A 33 17.59 -15.76 21.96
C GLU A 33 16.32 -14.94 22.27
N PRO A 34 15.60 -15.23 23.37
CA PRO A 34 14.55 -14.34 23.90
C PRO A 34 15.07 -12.92 24.08
N ILE A 35 14.27 -11.93 23.68
CA ILE A 35 14.60 -10.52 23.72
C ILE A 35 13.80 -9.85 24.84
N VAL A 36 14.52 -9.30 25.83
CA VAL A 36 13.96 -8.51 26.91
C VAL A 36 14.30 -7.04 26.66
N THR A 37 13.28 -6.22 26.46
CA THR A 37 13.44 -4.77 26.25
C THR A 37 13.01 -4.00 27.49
N VAL A 38 13.81 -3.02 27.91
CA VAL A 38 13.49 -2.13 29.01
C VAL A 38 13.00 -0.79 28.47
N ILE A 39 11.78 -0.42 28.84
CA ILE A 39 11.05 0.75 28.32
C ILE A 39 10.63 1.61 29.50
N GLY A 40 10.66 2.94 29.34
CA GLY A 40 10.30 3.88 30.38
C GLY A 40 10.94 5.24 30.14
N LYS A 41 10.56 6.25 30.92
CA LYS A 41 11.07 7.62 30.72
C LYS A 41 12.57 7.74 30.99
N TYR A 42 13.11 8.89 30.62
CA TYR A 42 14.49 9.24 30.91
C TYR A 42 14.72 9.28 32.43
N ASN A 43 15.93 8.95 32.89
CA ASN A 43 16.27 8.94 34.32
C ASN A 43 15.43 8.03 35.24
N HIS A 44 14.64 7.12 34.70
CA HIS A 44 13.95 6.05 35.45
C HIS A 44 14.88 4.91 35.90
N GLY A 45 16.19 5.01 35.67
CA GLY A 45 17.13 3.99 36.11
C GLY A 45 17.12 2.69 35.29
N LYS A 46 16.62 2.73 34.04
CA LYS A 46 16.61 1.60 33.08
C LYS A 46 17.98 0.94 32.90
N SER A 47 18.99 1.71 32.49
CA SER A 47 20.34 1.22 32.24
C SER A 47 21.00 0.68 33.52
N ARG A 48 20.68 1.28 34.67
CA ARG A 48 21.15 0.80 35.97
C ARG A 48 20.49 -0.53 36.35
N LEU A 49 19.18 -0.65 36.17
CA LEU A 49 18.44 -1.89 36.37
C LEU A 49 19.00 -3.01 35.48
N LEU A 50 19.24 -2.73 34.20
CA LEU A 50 19.85 -3.65 33.24
C LEU A 50 21.24 -4.14 33.70
N ASN A 51 22.12 -3.23 34.11
CA ASN A 51 23.45 -3.59 34.58
C ASN A 51 23.41 -4.51 35.81
N GLU A 52 22.47 -4.29 36.73
CA GLU A 52 22.29 -5.18 37.89
C GLU A 52 21.67 -6.53 37.51
N LEU A 53 20.73 -6.57 36.56
CA LEU A 53 20.13 -7.82 36.06
C LEU A 53 21.15 -8.68 35.31
N ILE A 54 22.04 -8.05 34.55
CA ILE A 54 23.14 -8.73 33.81
C ILE A 54 24.34 -9.00 34.72
N GLY A 55 24.46 -8.25 35.82
CA GLY A 55 25.58 -8.34 36.76
C GLY A 55 26.88 -7.69 36.26
N ARG A 56 26.83 -6.90 35.18
CA ARG A 56 27.98 -6.19 34.57
C ARG A 56 27.56 -4.78 34.16
N ASP A 57 28.45 -3.80 34.33
CA ASP A 57 28.25 -2.43 33.86
C ASP A 57 28.45 -2.35 32.33
N THR A 58 27.46 -2.84 31.57
CA THR A 58 27.49 -2.94 30.10
C THR A 58 26.86 -1.73 29.44
N PHE A 59 25.80 -1.19 30.07
CA PHE A 59 25.04 -0.04 29.58
C PHE A 59 25.54 1.23 30.26
N ALA A 60 25.77 2.28 29.48
CA ALA A 60 26.21 3.56 30.02
C ALA A 60 25.11 4.15 30.93
N VAL A 61 25.44 4.38 32.20
CA VAL A 61 24.52 4.95 33.20
C VAL A 61 24.55 6.50 33.18
N ALA A 62 25.20 7.12 32.19
CA ALA A 62 25.56 8.53 32.18
C ALA A 62 24.85 9.37 31.11
N ASP A 63 24.64 10.63 31.48
CA ASP A 63 23.84 11.71 30.90
C ASP A 63 24.38 12.29 29.56
N LYS A 64 24.85 11.43 28.66
CA LYS A 64 25.42 11.85 27.36
C LYS A 64 24.72 11.18 26.20
N ARG A 65 24.31 12.01 25.24
CA ARG A 65 23.92 11.62 23.88
C ARG A 65 25.08 10.89 23.20
N GLU A 66 25.18 9.59 23.42
CA GLU A 66 25.98 8.71 22.58
C GLU A 66 25.03 7.90 21.70
N THR A 67 24.91 8.38 20.46
CA THR A 67 24.67 7.59 19.24
C THR A 67 23.63 6.45 19.35
N VAL A 68 22.35 6.82 19.35
CA VAL A 68 21.25 6.41 18.44
C VAL A 68 21.28 4.98 17.85
N LYS A 69 21.78 3.99 18.59
CA LYS A 69 21.62 2.57 18.30
C LYS A 69 21.16 1.92 19.59
N LEU A 70 20.09 1.14 19.50
CA LEU A 70 19.70 0.20 20.55
C LEU A 70 20.96 -0.52 21.03
N SER A 71 21.32 -0.29 22.28
CA SER A 71 22.42 -1.04 22.89
C SER A 71 21.87 -2.42 23.23
N ASP A 72 22.55 -3.45 22.73
CA ASP A 72 22.17 -4.83 22.96
C ASP A 72 23.28 -5.61 23.68
N SER A 73 22.89 -6.51 24.57
CA SER A 73 23.81 -7.39 25.29
C SER A 73 23.19 -8.76 25.47
N VAL A 74 23.92 -9.82 25.12
CA VAL A 74 23.47 -11.19 25.35
C VAL A 74 24.04 -11.69 26.68
N HIS A 75 23.16 -12.08 27.58
CA HIS A 75 23.51 -12.62 28.89
C HIS A 75 22.65 -13.84 29.22
N GLN A 76 23.29 -14.96 29.58
CA GLN A 76 22.62 -16.23 29.94
C GLN A 76 21.59 -16.71 28.89
N GLY A 77 21.88 -16.52 27.61
CA GLY A 77 20.97 -16.92 26.52
C GLY A 77 19.76 -16.00 26.34
N VAL A 78 19.80 -14.79 26.90
CA VAL A 78 18.78 -13.76 26.74
C VAL A 78 19.43 -12.50 26.19
N ARG A 79 18.81 -11.89 25.17
CA ARG A 79 19.24 -10.59 24.62
C ARG A 79 18.51 -9.47 25.34
N TRP A 80 19.27 -8.55 25.90
CA TRP A 80 18.76 -7.39 26.63
C TRP A 80 18.90 -6.14 25.78
N LEU A 81 17.81 -5.38 25.65
CA LEU A 81 17.76 -4.12 24.91
C LEU A 81 17.38 -2.96 25.85
N ASP A 82 18.16 -1.88 25.81
CA ASP A 82 17.81 -0.62 26.47
C ASP A 82 17.13 0.31 25.45
N ALA A 83 15.84 0.58 25.64
CA ALA A 83 15.12 1.51 24.78
C ALA A 83 15.39 2.96 25.20
N PRO A 84 15.44 3.92 24.26
CA PRO A 84 15.53 5.34 24.60
C PRO A 84 14.35 5.80 25.47
N GLY A 85 14.56 6.88 26.24
CA GLY A 85 13.55 7.39 27.16
C GLY A 85 12.32 7.97 26.46
N LEU A 86 11.12 7.69 26.99
CA LEU A 86 9.83 8.18 26.45
C LEU A 86 9.71 9.71 26.37
N ASP A 87 10.42 10.43 27.24
CA ASP A 87 10.47 11.90 27.31
C ASP A 87 11.74 12.49 26.72
N ALA A 88 12.55 11.70 25.99
CA ALA A 88 13.60 12.29 25.16
C ALA A 88 12.90 13.25 24.18
N ASP A 89 13.24 14.53 24.27
CA ASP A 89 12.57 15.61 23.56
C ASP A 89 12.27 15.25 22.10
N VAL A 90 11.09 15.71 21.68
CA VAL A 90 10.35 15.58 20.40
C VAL A 90 11.17 15.96 19.13
N GLY A 91 12.50 16.05 19.20
CA GLY A 91 13.36 16.68 18.20
C GLY A 91 14.11 15.76 17.24
N THR A 92 14.13 14.44 17.41
CA THR A 92 14.77 13.56 16.40
C THR A 92 13.87 12.38 16.02
N GLU A 93 13.68 12.20 14.72
CA GLU A 93 12.95 11.07 14.11
C GLU A 93 13.54 9.71 14.52
N ASP A 94 14.84 9.70 14.80
CA ASP A 94 15.59 8.52 15.18
C ASP A 94 15.19 7.92 16.55
N ASP A 95 14.83 8.74 17.54
CA ASP A 95 14.47 8.26 18.88
C ASP A 95 13.13 7.50 18.87
N ARG A 96 12.17 7.99 18.06
CA ARG A 96 10.89 7.29 17.84
C ARG A 96 11.09 5.99 17.08
N HIS A 97 11.95 5.99 16.06
CA HIS A 97 12.30 4.76 15.34
C HIS A 97 13.00 3.73 16.23
N ALA A 98 13.90 4.18 17.13
CA ALA A 98 14.58 3.30 18.06
C ALA A 98 13.62 2.72 19.12
N LEU A 99 12.70 3.52 19.67
CA LEU A 99 11.67 3.02 20.60
C LEU A 99 10.74 2.01 19.91
N HIS A 100 10.31 2.32 18.69
CA HIS A 100 9.46 1.43 17.90
C HIS A 100 10.18 0.12 17.58
N ALA A 101 11.45 0.17 17.14
CA ALA A 101 12.26 -1.03 16.94
C ALA A 101 12.40 -1.84 18.24
N ALA A 102 12.69 -1.20 19.37
CA ALA A 102 12.83 -1.87 20.67
C ALA A 102 11.54 -2.62 21.07
N TRP A 103 10.39 -1.99 20.83
CA TRP A 103 9.07 -2.56 21.05
C TRP A 103 8.79 -3.75 20.13
N LEU A 104 9.13 -3.62 18.84
CA LEU A 104 8.94 -4.66 17.83
C LEU A 104 9.80 -5.90 18.11
N HIS A 105 11.04 -5.70 18.54
CA HIS A 105 11.95 -6.81 18.82
C HIS A 105 11.64 -7.55 20.13
N ALA A 106 10.97 -6.92 21.09
CA ALA A 106 10.74 -7.47 22.41
C ALA A 106 9.84 -8.72 22.42
N ASP A 107 10.25 -9.77 23.14
CA ASP A 107 9.36 -10.84 23.60
C ASP A 107 8.82 -10.55 25.00
N ILE A 108 9.64 -9.92 25.83
CA ILE A 108 9.29 -9.44 27.17
C ILE A 108 9.64 -7.96 27.27
N ARG A 109 8.73 -7.19 27.86
CA ARG A 109 8.90 -5.74 28.05
C ARG A 109 8.92 -5.44 29.54
N LEU A 110 9.99 -4.82 30.01
CA LEU A 110 10.07 -4.28 31.36
C LEU A 110 9.66 -2.81 31.30
N PHE A 111 8.46 -2.49 31.76
CA PHE A 111 7.98 -1.12 31.87
C PHE A 111 8.49 -0.52 33.19
N VAL A 112 9.46 0.39 33.10
CA VAL A 112 10.14 0.96 34.26
C VAL A 112 9.61 2.35 34.58
N HIS A 113 9.00 2.47 35.74
CA HIS A 113 8.58 3.73 36.33
C HIS A 113 9.43 4.05 37.58
N ALA A 114 9.78 5.31 37.81
CA ALA A 114 10.54 5.69 39.01
C ALA A 114 9.60 6.03 40.17
N ALA A 115 9.76 5.36 41.31
CA ALA A 115 8.88 5.52 42.46
C ALA A 115 8.77 6.97 42.99
N LYS A 116 9.82 7.77 42.77
CA LYS A 116 9.85 9.20 43.13
C LYS A 116 8.89 10.08 42.31
N GLU A 117 8.48 9.64 41.12
CA GLU A 117 7.58 10.41 40.25
C GLU A 117 6.12 10.29 40.71
N GLY A 118 5.82 9.30 41.55
CA GLY A 118 4.49 9.10 42.11
C GLY A 118 3.58 8.34 41.14
N GLU A 119 2.59 9.02 40.59
CA GLU A 119 1.60 8.41 39.69
C GLU A 119 2.10 8.37 38.24
N LEU A 120 1.50 7.50 37.43
CA LEU A 120 1.79 7.42 36.00
C LEU A 120 1.24 8.66 35.29
N ASP A 121 2.02 9.20 34.35
CA ASP A 121 1.55 10.28 33.51
C ASP A 121 0.71 9.79 32.29
N ALA A 122 0.13 10.73 31.55
CA ALA A 122 -0.72 10.40 30.42
C ALA A 122 0.00 9.64 29.28
N LYS A 123 1.31 9.87 29.07
CA LYS A 123 2.08 9.19 28.02
C LYS A 123 2.41 7.76 28.44
N GLU A 124 2.78 7.57 29.70
CA GLU A 124 3.03 6.26 30.30
C GLU A 124 1.76 5.41 30.31
N LEU A 125 0.62 5.99 30.66
CA LEU A 125 -0.68 5.32 30.60
C LEU A 125 -1.06 4.92 29.18
N ALA A 126 -0.87 5.81 28.20
CA ALA A 126 -1.16 5.51 26.80
C ALA A 126 -0.27 4.36 26.27
N LEU A 127 1.03 4.40 26.55
CA LEU A 127 1.95 3.35 26.15
C LEU A 127 1.63 2.02 26.86
N LEU A 128 1.34 2.06 28.15
CA LEU A 128 0.97 0.85 28.89
C LEU A 128 -0.29 0.20 28.30
N ALA A 129 -1.30 1.01 27.93
CA ALA A 129 -2.50 0.51 27.27
C ALA A 129 -2.20 -0.15 25.91
N GLU A 130 -1.34 0.44 25.08
CA GLU A 130 -0.90 -0.15 23.82
C GLU A 130 -0.14 -1.47 24.03
N LEU A 131 0.75 -1.53 25.01
CA LEU A 131 1.52 -2.73 25.33
C LEU A 131 0.66 -3.87 25.89
N CYS A 132 -0.38 -3.54 26.68
CA CYS A 132 -1.32 -4.50 27.21
C CYS A 132 -2.24 -5.05 26.11
N ALA A 133 -2.81 -4.17 25.27
CA ALA A 133 -3.65 -4.59 24.13
C ALA A 133 -2.87 -5.49 23.16
N ASP A 134 -1.61 -5.15 22.89
CA ASP A 134 -0.72 -6.02 22.12
C ASP A 134 -0.42 -7.34 22.84
N GLY A 135 -0.23 -7.33 24.16
CA GLY A 135 -0.01 -8.53 24.96
C GLY A 135 -1.19 -9.51 24.92
N GLU A 136 -2.43 -9.01 24.91
CA GLU A 136 -3.63 -9.86 24.76
C GLU A 136 -3.67 -10.56 23.41
N ARG A 137 -3.25 -9.86 22.33
CA ARG A 137 -3.23 -10.40 20.97
C ARG A 137 -2.03 -11.34 20.73
N SER A 138 -0.82 -10.90 21.08
CA SER A 138 0.46 -11.56 20.78
C SER A 138 0.94 -12.52 21.87
N LYS A 139 0.34 -12.50 23.06
CA LYS A 139 0.80 -13.18 24.29
C LYS A 139 2.16 -12.71 24.83
N ARG A 140 2.72 -11.62 24.27
CA ARG A 140 3.94 -11.00 24.80
C ARG A 140 3.71 -10.50 26.21
N GLN A 141 4.73 -10.65 27.07
CA GLN A 141 4.61 -10.31 28.48
C GLN A 141 5.11 -8.88 28.73
N THR A 142 4.30 -8.07 29.39
CA THR A 142 4.70 -6.74 29.88
C THR A 142 4.75 -6.80 31.40
N LEU A 143 5.95 -6.60 31.97
CA LEU A 143 6.19 -6.62 33.41
C LEU A 143 6.39 -5.19 33.89
N PHE A 144 5.63 -4.77 34.89
CA PHE A 144 5.78 -3.45 35.47
C PHE A 144 6.84 -3.47 36.58
N VAL A 145 7.79 -2.54 36.50
CA VAL A 145 8.91 -2.41 37.42
C VAL A 145 8.91 -1.01 38.03
N LEU A 146 8.67 -0.96 39.33
CA LEU A 146 8.75 0.27 40.11
C LEU A 146 10.18 0.42 40.64
N SER A 147 10.98 1.23 39.95
CA SER A 147 12.40 1.44 40.26
C SER A 147 12.62 2.55 41.28
N GLN A 148 13.86 2.66 41.79
CA GLN A 148 14.29 3.75 42.69
C GLN A 148 13.50 3.83 44.02
N VAL A 149 12.99 2.70 44.52
CA VAL A 149 12.26 2.64 45.80
C VAL A 149 13.13 3.02 47.01
N ASP A 150 14.44 3.12 46.83
CA ASP A 150 15.37 3.67 47.81
C ASP A 150 15.33 5.18 47.99
N GLN A 151 14.72 5.92 47.06
CA GLN A 151 14.56 7.37 47.15
C GLN A 151 13.30 7.79 47.91
N LEU A 152 12.40 6.86 48.21
CA LEU A 152 11.25 7.11 49.06
C LEU A 152 11.65 7.16 50.53
N ALA A 153 10.97 7.98 51.32
CA ALA A 153 11.31 8.21 52.72
C ALA A 153 11.07 6.98 53.59
N ASP A 154 9.98 6.25 53.36
CA ASP A 154 9.60 5.07 54.12
C ASP A 154 8.71 4.09 53.31
N ASP A 155 8.40 2.94 53.93
CA ASP A 155 7.52 1.94 53.35
C ASP A 155 6.07 2.46 53.19
N ALA A 156 5.66 3.49 53.94
CA ALA A 156 4.32 4.07 53.84
C ALA A 156 4.16 4.92 52.58
N GLU A 157 5.18 5.68 52.18
CA GLU A 157 5.23 6.36 50.88
C GLU A 157 5.20 5.37 49.71
N LEU A 158 5.94 4.26 49.81
CA LEU A 158 5.89 3.20 48.79
C LEU A 158 4.48 2.62 48.62
N GLN A 159 3.77 2.41 49.72
CA GLN A 159 2.37 1.95 49.68
C GLN A 159 1.43 2.99 49.06
N LYS A 160 1.62 4.29 49.35
CA LYS A 160 0.82 5.36 48.72
C LYS A 160 1.01 5.41 47.21
N VAL A 161 2.26 5.36 46.74
CA VAL A 161 2.60 5.35 45.31
C VAL A 161 2.02 4.09 44.64
N SER A 162 2.22 2.92 45.26
CA SER A 162 1.67 1.66 44.75
C SER A 162 0.14 1.68 44.66
N HIS A 163 -0.53 2.29 45.63
CA HIS A 163 -1.98 2.45 45.62
C HIS A 163 -2.46 3.45 44.55
N ALA A 164 -1.74 4.55 44.34
CA ALA A 164 -2.05 5.51 43.28
C ALA A 164 -1.94 4.86 41.89
N ILE A 165 -0.84 4.14 41.63
CA ILE A 165 -0.65 3.40 40.37
C ILE A 165 -1.73 2.32 40.23
N GLY A 166 -2.03 1.56 41.29
CA GLY A 166 -3.10 0.55 41.27
C GLY A 166 -4.51 1.12 41.06
N ALA A 167 -4.75 2.39 41.45
CA ALA A 167 -5.99 3.09 41.16
C ALA A 167 -6.09 3.54 39.69
N GLN A 168 -4.96 3.90 39.08
CA GLN A 168 -4.88 4.24 37.66
C GLN A 168 -4.96 2.99 36.76
N TRP A 169 -4.37 1.88 37.20
CA TRP A 169 -4.39 0.60 36.49
C TRP A 169 -4.67 -0.56 37.46
N PRO A 170 -5.94 -0.97 37.60
CA PRO A 170 -6.32 -2.13 38.40
C PRO A 170 -5.60 -3.40 37.89
N ASP A 171 -5.27 -4.31 38.81
CA ASP A 171 -4.64 -5.61 38.53
C ASP A 171 -3.19 -5.58 38.02
N ILE A 172 -2.48 -4.45 38.14
CA ILE A 172 -1.06 -4.39 37.81
C ILE A 172 -0.18 -5.06 38.88
N ASP A 173 0.67 -5.99 38.46
CA ASP A 173 1.65 -6.63 39.35
C ASP A 173 2.93 -5.78 39.43
N LEU A 174 3.08 -5.04 40.54
CA LEU A 174 4.16 -4.06 40.73
C LEU A 174 5.43 -4.71 41.28
N ASN A 175 6.46 -4.82 40.43
CA ASN A 175 7.78 -5.28 40.87
C ASN A 175 8.60 -4.10 41.43
N ALA A 176 8.46 -3.84 42.73
CA ALA A 176 9.21 -2.79 43.44
C ALA A 176 10.68 -3.16 43.62
N VAL A 177 11.60 -2.39 43.03
CA VAL A 177 13.05 -2.69 43.02
C VAL A 177 13.95 -1.49 43.28
N SER A 178 15.10 -1.76 43.90
CA SER A 178 16.18 -0.81 44.10
C SER A 178 17.53 -1.38 43.67
N SER A 179 18.04 -0.89 42.54
CA SER A 179 19.35 -1.25 42.01
C SER A 179 20.50 -0.79 42.93
N THR A 180 20.33 0.30 43.68
CA THR A 180 21.34 0.81 44.63
C THR A 180 21.44 -0.10 45.86
N ARG A 181 20.29 -0.51 46.44
CA ARG A 181 20.24 -1.44 47.58
C ARG A 181 20.80 -2.80 47.19
N TYR A 182 20.49 -3.27 45.98
CA TYR A 182 21.02 -4.52 45.46
C TYR A 182 22.54 -4.49 45.30
N ARG A 183 23.09 -3.46 44.63
CA ARG A 183 24.54 -3.31 44.45
C ARG A 183 25.27 -3.26 45.80
N LYS A 184 24.81 -2.42 46.74
CA LYS A 184 25.38 -2.37 48.11
C LYS A 184 25.29 -3.71 48.83
N GLY A 185 24.14 -4.39 48.73
CA GLY A 185 23.94 -5.71 49.32
C GLY A 185 24.90 -6.76 48.76
N ARG A 186 25.20 -6.70 47.46
CA ARG A 186 26.14 -7.59 46.78
C ARG A 186 27.59 -7.28 47.16
N ASP A 187 27.97 -6.01 47.12
CA ASP A 187 29.35 -5.56 47.38
C ASP A 187 29.73 -5.71 48.86
N GLU A 188 28.79 -5.45 49.78
CA GLU A 188 29.01 -5.55 51.24
C GLU A 188 28.59 -6.93 51.81
N GLY A 189 28.12 -7.87 50.98
CA GLY A 189 27.69 -9.21 51.41
C GLY A 189 26.47 -9.26 52.32
N LYS A 190 25.63 -8.21 52.32
CA LYS A 190 24.47 -8.06 53.20
C LYS A 190 23.21 -8.70 52.60
N LYS A 191 22.90 -9.93 53.02
CA LYS A 191 21.71 -10.69 52.57
C LYS A 191 20.39 -9.94 52.72
N LEU A 192 20.17 -9.25 53.85
CA LEU A 192 18.95 -8.48 54.10
C LEU A 192 18.75 -7.34 53.10
N MET A 193 19.83 -6.72 52.60
CA MET A 193 19.74 -5.66 51.59
C MET A 193 19.43 -6.22 50.21
N LEU A 194 19.90 -7.44 49.89
CA LEU A 194 19.55 -8.14 48.67
C LEU A 194 18.06 -8.52 48.66
N GLU A 195 17.54 -9.05 49.76
CA GLU A 195 16.12 -9.40 49.91
C GLU A 195 15.23 -8.15 49.83
N LYS A 196 15.55 -7.09 50.59
CA LYS A 196 14.81 -5.82 50.58
C LYS A 196 15.00 -4.98 49.30
N SER A 197 15.86 -5.40 48.38
CA SER A 197 16.01 -4.72 47.09
C SER A 197 14.94 -5.09 46.07
N GLY A 198 14.17 -6.17 46.29
CA GLY A 198 13.17 -6.68 45.35
C GLY A 198 13.74 -7.35 44.09
N MET A 199 15.04 -7.19 43.80
CA MET A 199 15.70 -7.75 42.61
C MET A 199 15.61 -9.28 42.49
N PRO A 200 15.73 -10.09 43.58
CA PRO A 200 15.54 -11.54 43.48
C PRO A 200 14.13 -11.94 43.03
N SER A 201 13.10 -11.22 43.50
CA SER A 201 11.71 -11.45 43.10
C SER A 201 11.52 -11.08 41.63
N LEU A 202 12.01 -9.91 41.21
CA LEU A 202 11.95 -9.49 39.81
C LEU A 202 12.63 -10.50 38.88
N ARG A 203 13.80 -11.06 39.27
CA ARG A 203 14.47 -12.11 38.49
C ARG A 203 13.61 -13.35 38.35
N ALA A 204 12.98 -13.81 39.43
CA ALA A 204 12.07 -14.96 39.38
C ALA A 204 10.84 -14.69 38.47
N THR A 205 10.29 -13.47 38.50
CA THR A 205 9.20 -13.06 37.59
C THR A 205 9.66 -13.07 36.13
N ILE A 206 10.86 -12.55 35.85
CA ILE A 206 11.45 -12.57 34.49
C ILE A 206 11.70 -14.02 34.03
N ASP A 207 12.24 -14.87 34.88
CA ASP A 207 12.50 -16.29 34.56
C ASP A 207 11.19 -17.03 34.25
N ALA A 208 10.13 -16.76 35.01
CA ALA A 208 8.80 -17.30 34.74
C ALA A 208 8.21 -16.79 33.42
N ALA A 209 8.43 -15.52 33.09
CA ALA A 209 8.02 -14.95 31.80
C ALA A 209 8.83 -15.54 30.64
N LEU A 210 10.14 -15.72 30.80
CA LEU A 210 11.03 -16.34 29.81
C LEU A 210 10.60 -17.77 29.48
N ALA A 211 10.13 -18.53 30.47
CA ALA A 211 9.61 -19.88 30.25
C ALA A 211 8.37 -19.91 29.33
N ARG A 212 7.61 -18.81 29.23
CA ARG A 212 6.42 -18.69 28.35
C ARG A 212 6.75 -18.19 26.94
N VAL A 213 7.95 -17.64 26.72
CA VAL A 213 8.34 -17.05 25.43
C VAL A 213 8.22 -18.02 24.25
N PRO A 214 8.63 -19.31 24.35
CA PRO A 214 8.50 -20.22 23.21
C PRO A 214 7.04 -20.40 22.74
N GLU A 215 6.10 -20.56 23.68
CA GLU A 215 4.68 -20.68 23.36
C GLU A 215 4.11 -19.36 22.81
N ALA A 216 4.48 -18.22 23.41
CA ALA A 216 4.06 -16.91 22.95
C ALA A 216 4.54 -16.63 21.51
N ARG A 217 5.82 -16.92 21.20
CA ARG A 217 6.38 -16.78 19.84
C ARG A 217 5.67 -17.66 18.82
N ALA A 218 5.35 -18.91 19.16
CA ALA A 218 4.63 -19.81 18.28
C ALA A 218 3.20 -19.31 18.00
N HIS A 219 2.50 -18.83 19.03
CA HIS A 219 1.17 -18.23 18.92
C HIS A 219 1.22 -16.95 18.06
N GLU A 220 2.16 -16.06 18.34
CA GLU A 220 2.34 -14.80 17.60
C GLU A 220 2.66 -15.06 16.12
N ALA A 221 3.59 -15.98 15.82
CA ALA A 221 3.91 -16.34 14.45
C ALA A 221 2.67 -16.90 13.71
N ALA A 222 1.90 -17.79 14.35
CA ALA A 222 0.68 -18.34 13.77
C ALA A 222 -0.35 -17.26 13.47
N LEU A 223 -0.58 -16.34 14.42
CA LEU A 223 -1.48 -15.21 14.27
C LEU A 223 -1.07 -14.32 13.08
N LEU A 224 0.19 -13.89 13.02
CA LEU A 224 0.69 -13.03 11.94
C LEU A 224 0.59 -13.72 10.57
N PHE A 225 0.88 -15.02 10.49
CA PHE A 225 0.69 -15.79 9.26
C PHE A 225 -0.76 -15.84 8.82
N ASP A 226 -1.68 -16.11 9.75
CA ASP A 226 -3.09 -16.29 9.42
C ASP A 226 -3.75 -14.97 9.01
N GLU A 227 -3.51 -13.88 9.74
CA GLU A 227 -4.03 -12.56 9.39
C GLU A 227 -3.46 -12.05 8.05
N THR A 228 -2.15 -12.17 7.84
CA THR A 228 -1.52 -11.74 6.57
C THR A 228 -2.06 -12.56 5.40
N ARG A 229 -2.29 -13.87 5.60
CA ARG A 229 -2.88 -14.75 4.57
C ARG A 229 -4.31 -14.32 4.25
N GLU A 230 -5.12 -14.03 5.27
CA GLU A 230 -6.51 -13.62 5.09
C GLU A 230 -6.60 -12.30 4.33
N GLU A 231 -5.77 -11.32 4.68
CA GLU A 231 -5.75 -10.04 3.98
C GLU A 231 -5.28 -10.17 2.53
N LEU A 232 -4.22 -10.93 2.27
CA LEU A 232 -3.79 -11.25 0.90
C LEU A 232 -4.91 -11.91 0.09
N ALA A 233 -5.65 -12.85 0.69
CA ALA A 233 -6.75 -13.53 0.03
C ALA A 233 -7.92 -12.57 -0.28
N GLN A 234 -8.27 -11.69 0.65
CA GLN A 234 -9.32 -10.67 0.44
C GLN A 234 -8.93 -9.68 -0.66
N LEU A 235 -7.68 -9.21 -0.66
CA LEU A 235 -7.17 -8.32 -1.70
C LEU A 235 -7.14 -9.00 -3.07
N LEU A 236 -6.74 -10.27 -3.14
CA LEU A 236 -6.73 -11.04 -4.38
C LEU A 236 -8.15 -11.15 -4.95
N ILE A 237 -9.13 -11.55 -4.14
CA ILE A 237 -10.55 -11.64 -4.55
C ILE A 237 -11.06 -10.28 -5.06
N ALA A 238 -10.76 -9.19 -4.34
CA ALA A 238 -11.18 -7.85 -4.73
C ALA A 238 -10.55 -7.42 -6.07
N ARG A 239 -9.27 -7.75 -6.30
CA ARG A 239 -8.55 -7.42 -7.53
C ARG A 239 -9.00 -8.26 -8.72
N GLU A 240 -9.28 -9.55 -8.52
CA GLU A 240 -9.84 -10.43 -9.54
C GLU A 240 -11.21 -9.92 -10.01
N LYS A 241 -12.09 -9.58 -9.07
CA LYS A 241 -13.40 -8.99 -9.38
C LYS A 241 -13.26 -7.69 -10.18
N LEU A 242 -12.37 -6.79 -9.76
CA LEU A 242 -12.12 -5.55 -10.47
C LEU A 242 -11.61 -5.79 -11.90
N LEU A 243 -10.71 -6.76 -12.09
CA LEU A 243 -10.20 -7.13 -13.41
C LEU A 243 -11.32 -7.65 -14.31
N ASP A 244 -12.21 -8.48 -13.79
CA ASP A 244 -13.36 -8.99 -14.53
C ASP A 244 -14.33 -7.87 -14.94
N ASP A 245 -14.63 -6.95 -14.04
CA ASP A 245 -15.47 -5.77 -14.32
C ASP A 245 -14.84 -4.86 -15.40
N LEU A 246 -13.52 -4.67 -15.36
CA LEU A 246 -12.79 -3.88 -16.37
C LEU A 246 -12.79 -4.57 -17.73
N ARG A 247 -12.56 -5.89 -17.78
CA ARG A 247 -12.61 -6.69 -19.01
C ARG A 247 -14.03 -6.73 -19.59
N GLN A 248 -15.05 -6.83 -18.74
CA GLN A 248 -16.44 -6.75 -19.17
C GLN A 248 -16.74 -5.38 -19.76
N THR A 249 -16.33 -4.30 -19.08
CA THR A 249 -16.46 -2.93 -19.59
C THR A 249 -15.78 -2.78 -20.96
N GLN A 250 -14.57 -3.31 -21.11
CA GLN A 250 -13.82 -3.24 -22.37
C GLN A 250 -14.56 -3.95 -23.51
N ARG A 251 -15.12 -5.14 -23.26
CA ARG A 251 -15.93 -5.87 -24.25
C ARG A 251 -17.21 -5.13 -24.58
N GLN A 252 -17.92 -4.62 -23.58
CA GLN A 252 -19.20 -3.93 -23.76
C GLN A 252 -19.03 -2.66 -24.59
N GLN A 253 -18.04 -1.81 -24.24
CA GLN A 253 -17.69 -0.62 -25.02
C GLN A 253 -17.43 -0.95 -26.50
N ARG A 254 -16.78 -2.09 -26.78
CA ARG A 254 -16.50 -2.49 -28.15
C ARG A 254 -17.77 -2.90 -28.91
N VAL A 255 -18.62 -3.70 -28.28
CA VAL A 255 -19.90 -4.12 -28.86
C VAL A 255 -20.81 -2.91 -29.12
N ASP A 256 -20.91 -1.99 -28.15
CA ASP A 256 -21.73 -0.79 -28.26
C ASP A 256 -21.23 0.14 -29.37
N PHE A 257 -19.91 0.33 -29.46
CA PHE A 257 -19.29 1.12 -30.52
C PHE A 257 -19.55 0.52 -31.90
N ASP A 258 -19.28 -0.78 -32.09
CA ASP A 258 -19.44 -1.45 -33.39
C ASP A 258 -20.90 -1.43 -33.86
N HIS A 259 -21.85 -1.68 -32.95
CA HIS A 259 -23.28 -1.63 -33.25
C HIS A 259 -23.75 -0.20 -33.56
N GLY A 260 -23.35 0.77 -32.73
CA GLY A 260 -23.69 2.18 -32.93
C GLY A 260 -23.15 2.74 -34.24
N LEU A 261 -21.88 2.44 -34.54
CA LEU A 261 -21.23 2.88 -35.78
C LEU A 261 -21.91 2.27 -37.01
N LYS A 262 -22.23 0.97 -36.97
CA LYS A 262 -22.99 0.31 -38.04
C LYS A 262 -24.33 0.99 -38.28
N SER A 263 -25.08 1.28 -37.23
CA SER A 263 -26.37 1.97 -37.33
C SER A 263 -26.25 3.35 -37.98
N VAL A 264 -25.23 4.14 -37.60
CA VAL A 264 -24.96 5.45 -38.20
C VAL A 264 -24.58 5.31 -39.68
N ILE A 265 -23.69 4.38 -40.02
CA ILE A 265 -23.25 4.13 -41.40
C ILE A 265 -24.42 3.66 -42.26
N ASP A 266 -25.25 2.73 -41.79
CA ASP A 266 -26.40 2.20 -42.54
C ASP A 266 -27.43 3.32 -42.82
N LYS A 267 -27.71 4.19 -41.84
CA LYS A 267 -28.58 5.36 -42.02
C LYS A 267 -28.03 6.33 -43.07
N VAL A 268 -26.77 6.73 -42.93
CA VAL A 268 -26.09 7.64 -43.87
C VAL A 268 -26.05 7.02 -45.28
N SER A 269 -25.83 5.71 -45.38
CA SER A 269 -25.79 5.00 -46.64
C SER A 269 -27.15 4.95 -47.33
N GLY A 270 -28.23 4.78 -46.58
CA GLY A 270 -29.61 4.86 -47.10
C GLY A 270 -29.94 6.26 -47.64
N ASP A 271 -29.57 7.32 -46.90
CA ASP A 271 -29.77 8.71 -47.33
C ASP A 271 -28.99 9.02 -48.62
N ILE A 272 -27.73 8.56 -48.70
CA ILE A 272 -26.87 8.74 -49.89
C ILE A 272 -27.39 7.93 -51.07
N ASP A 273 -27.80 6.67 -50.88
CA ASP A 273 -28.28 5.84 -51.97
C ASP A 273 -29.58 6.39 -52.57
N ALA A 274 -30.52 6.82 -51.73
CA ALA A 274 -31.75 7.48 -52.16
C ALA A 274 -31.46 8.76 -52.98
N MET A 275 -30.54 9.60 -52.50
CA MET A 275 -30.10 10.82 -53.19
C MET A 275 -29.42 10.51 -54.53
N LEU A 276 -28.53 9.52 -54.56
CA LEU A 276 -27.83 9.10 -55.76
C LEU A 276 -28.72 8.39 -56.78
N ASN A 277 -29.83 7.78 -56.36
CA ASN A 277 -30.81 7.19 -57.28
C ASN A 277 -31.79 8.23 -57.83
N ALA A 278 -32.01 9.34 -57.12
CA ALA A 278 -32.79 10.47 -57.62
C ALA A 278 -32.04 11.31 -58.67
N LEU A 279 -30.71 11.32 -58.62
CA LEU A 279 -29.85 11.92 -59.66
C LEU A 279 -29.84 11.01 -60.89
N GLY A 280 -30.46 11.44 -62.00
CA GLY A 280 -30.55 10.69 -63.27
C GLY A 280 -29.19 10.46 -63.94
N THR A 281 -28.99 11.02 -65.14
CA THR A 281 -27.72 10.91 -65.89
C THR A 281 -26.53 11.46 -65.08
N ASP A 282 -25.37 10.80 -65.17
CA ASP A 282 -24.13 11.20 -64.46
C ASP A 282 -23.41 12.34 -65.21
N HIS A 283 -23.66 13.57 -64.78
CA HIS A 283 -23.06 14.78 -65.32
C HIS A 283 -21.76 15.16 -64.56
N ALA A 284 -21.51 14.55 -63.38
CA ALA A 284 -20.31 14.76 -62.57
C ALA A 284 -19.02 14.26 -63.23
N SER A 285 -19.13 13.29 -64.15
CA SER A 285 -18.03 12.72 -64.94
C SER A 285 -17.51 13.61 -66.08
N VAL A 286 -18.23 14.67 -66.45
CA VAL A 286 -17.86 15.57 -67.56
C VAL A 286 -16.82 16.61 -67.08
N PRO A 287 -15.65 16.77 -67.73
CA PRO A 287 -14.65 17.78 -67.36
C PRO A 287 -15.13 19.20 -67.70
N ASP A 288 -14.90 20.16 -66.80
CA ASP A 288 -15.21 21.56 -67.08
C ASP A 288 -14.17 22.14 -68.06
N THR A 289 -14.60 22.89 -69.09
CA THR A 289 -13.67 23.57 -70.01
C THR A 289 -13.29 24.96 -69.48
N ALA A 290 -12.21 25.55 -70.00
CA ALA A 290 -11.73 26.88 -69.58
C ALA A 290 -12.79 28.00 -69.72
N LYS A 291 -13.79 27.83 -70.60
CA LYS A 291 -14.92 28.76 -70.78
C LYS A 291 -15.99 28.64 -69.69
N ASP A 292 -16.00 27.55 -68.95
CA ASP A 292 -17.02 27.24 -67.94
C ASP A 292 -16.60 27.70 -66.54
N ALA A 293 -15.43 28.33 -66.38
CA ALA A 293 -14.84 28.66 -65.08
C ALA A 293 -15.82 29.38 -64.13
N TYR A 294 -16.63 30.29 -64.66
CA TYR A 294 -17.61 31.10 -63.90
C TYR A 294 -19.08 30.68 -64.11
N ALA A 295 -19.36 29.66 -64.93
CA ALA A 295 -20.71 29.18 -65.18
C ALA A 295 -21.12 28.07 -64.19
N ILE A 296 -22.40 28.07 -63.77
CA ILE A 296 -23.02 26.96 -63.03
C ILE A 296 -23.41 25.87 -64.06
N THR A 297 -22.55 24.86 -64.22
CA THR A 297 -22.81 23.73 -65.11
C THR A 297 -23.55 22.61 -64.35
N ALA A 298 -24.24 21.72 -65.08
CA ALA A 298 -24.91 20.56 -64.48
C ALA A 298 -23.91 19.65 -63.72
N GLY A 299 -22.68 19.52 -64.22
CA GLY A 299 -21.61 18.79 -63.54
C GLY A 299 -21.14 19.47 -62.24
N LYS A 300 -21.05 20.81 -62.20
CA LYS A 300 -20.75 21.54 -60.95
C LYS A 300 -21.86 21.42 -59.92
N LEU A 301 -23.13 21.46 -60.34
CA LEU A 301 -24.28 21.25 -59.46
C LEU A 301 -24.29 19.82 -58.87
N GLU A 302 -24.05 18.80 -59.68
CA GLU A 302 -23.98 17.42 -59.20
C GLU A 302 -22.79 17.20 -58.25
N ARG A 303 -21.60 17.73 -58.57
CA ARG A 303 -20.44 17.70 -57.66
C ARG A 303 -20.73 18.44 -56.34
N ALA A 304 -21.47 19.55 -56.37
CA ALA A 304 -21.89 20.25 -55.16
C ALA A 304 -22.86 19.41 -54.31
N HIS A 305 -23.84 18.75 -54.93
CA HIS A 305 -24.74 17.83 -54.23
C HIS A 305 -24.01 16.63 -53.61
N ILE A 306 -23.06 16.02 -54.33
CA ILE A 306 -22.19 14.94 -53.84
C ILE A 306 -21.39 15.41 -52.61
N GLN A 307 -20.78 16.60 -52.69
CA GLN A 307 -20.01 17.15 -51.59
C GLN A 307 -20.88 17.47 -50.36
N ILE A 308 -22.10 17.99 -50.56
CA ILE A 308 -23.04 18.24 -49.45
C ILE A 308 -23.44 16.93 -48.76
N ALA A 309 -23.76 15.88 -49.54
CA ALA A 309 -24.10 14.57 -49.00
C ALA A 309 -22.92 13.96 -48.22
N TYR A 310 -21.71 14.05 -48.78
CA TYR A 310 -20.47 13.63 -48.12
C TYR A 310 -20.21 14.40 -46.82
N SER A 311 -20.39 15.73 -46.81
CA SER A 311 -20.21 16.53 -45.59
C SER A 311 -21.24 16.18 -44.52
N ARG A 312 -22.50 15.93 -44.87
CA ARG A 312 -23.55 15.49 -43.92
C ARG A 312 -23.22 14.11 -43.32
N ALA A 313 -22.74 13.19 -44.15
CA ALA A 313 -22.24 11.89 -43.71
C ALA A 313 -21.09 12.04 -42.71
N CYS A 314 -20.12 12.90 -43.03
CA CYS A 314 -18.99 13.17 -42.14
C CYS A 314 -19.45 13.72 -40.80
N ILE A 315 -20.36 14.71 -40.78
CA ILE A 315 -20.88 15.30 -39.53
C ILE A 315 -21.59 14.24 -38.67
N ALA A 316 -22.40 13.37 -39.27
CA ALA A 316 -23.13 12.34 -38.53
C ALA A 316 -22.18 11.30 -37.90
N ILE A 317 -21.18 10.84 -38.65
CA ILE A 317 -20.18 9.89 -38.16
C ILE A 317 -19.28 10.55 -37.12
N ASP A 318 -18.79 11.76 -37.39
CA ASP A 318 -17.92 12.52 -36.47
C ASP A 318 -18.61 12.79 -35.14
N SER A 319 -19.91 13.14 -35.15
CA SER A 319 -20.68 13.32 -33.91
C SER A 319 -20.74 12.03 -33.07
N PHE A 320 -20.89 10.87 -33.72
CA PHE A 320 -20.89 9.58 -33.03
C PHE A 320 -19.50 9.23 -32.47
N LEU A 321 -18.45 9.46 -33.26
CA LEU A 321 -17.06 9.22 -32.87
C LEU A 321 -16.64 10.12 -31.70
N ALA A 322 -17.02 11.40 -31.74
CA ALA A 322 -16.76 12.35 -30.66
C ALA A 322 -17.44 11.93 -29.34
N GLY A 323 -18.66 11.37 -29.41
CA GLY A 323 -19.34 10.80 -28.24
C GLY A 323 -18.62 9.61 -27.60
N HIS A 324 -17.69 8.97 -28.33
CA HIS A 324 -16.87 7.85 -27.87
C HIS A 324 -15.38 8.22 -27.70
N GLY A 325 -15.05 9.52 -27.68
CA GLY A 325 -13.67 9.99 -27.47
C GLY A 325 -12.75 9.82 -28.69
N VAL A 326 -13.29 9.54 -29.88
CA VAL A 326 -12.54 9.31 -31.12
C VAL A 326 -12.52 10.57 -31.97
N VAL A 327 -11.72 11.57 -31.57
CA VAL A 327 -11.70 12.90 -32.23
C VAL A 327 -10.40 13.16 -33.00
N GLY A 328 -9.26 12.91 -32.34
CA GLY A 328 -7.92 13.18 -32.90
C GLY A 328 -7.21 11.92 -33.37
N LEU A 329 -6.24 12.09 -34.28
CA LEU A 329 -5.29 11.02 -34.59
C LEU A 329 -4.37 10.75 -33.39
N PRO A 330 -3.82 9.53 -33.26
CA PRO A 330 -2.73 9.27 -32.32
C PRO A 330 -1.57 10.24 -32.58
N SER A 331 -0.88 10.70 -31.53
CA SER A 331 0.24 11.65 -31.62
C SER A 331 1.35 11.22 -32.59
N GLU A 332 1.57 9.92 -32.74
CA GLU A 332 2.53 9.32 -33.68
C GLU A 332 2.13 9.48 -35.17
N GLN A 333 0.85 9.74 -35.44
CA GLN A 333 0.27 9.92 -36.78
C GLN A 333 -0.11 11.39 -37.04
N GLU A 334 0.11 12.30 -36.09
CA GLU A 334 -0.17 13.72 -36.27
C GLU A 334 0.84 14.37 -37.21
N THR A 335 0.32 15.15 -38.16
CA THR A 335 1.13 15.97 -39.05
C THR A 335 1.20 17.42 -38.55
N VAL A 336 2.14 18.20 -39.09
CA VAL A 336 2.28 19.65 -38.78
C VAL A 336 0.99 20.42 -39.12
N ALA A 337 0.20 19.93 -40.08
CA ALA A 337 -1.07 20.53 -40.48
C ALA A 337 -2.22 20.03 -39.59
N ARG A 338 -2.52 20.78 -38.52
CA ARG A 338 -3.59 20.44 -37.55
C ARG A 338 -4.96 20.16 -38.16
N ALA A 339 -5.29 20.79 -39.29
CA ALA A 339 -6.57 20.58 -39.98
C ALA A 339 -6.72 19.19 -40.63
N LEU A 340 -5.62 18.44 -40.81
CA LEU A 340 -5.61 17.08 -41.34
C LEU A 340 -5.58 16.00 -40.24
N ASN A 341 -5.39 16.41 -38.97
CA ASN A 341 -5.23 15.49 -37.84
C ASN A 341 -6.58 15.03 -37.26
N SER A 342 -7.49 14.61 -38.13
CA SER A 342 -8.79 14.06 -37.73
C SER A 342 -8.91 12.62 -38.21
N VAL A 343 -9.47 11.76 -37.35
CA VAL A 343 -9.82 10.38 -37.71
C VAL A 343 -10.73 10.35 -38.94
N MET A 344 -11.64 11.32 -39.07
CA MET A 344 -12.49 11.46 -40.25
C MET A 344 -11.67 11.65 -41.53
N VAL A 345 -10.64 12.50 -41.50
CA VAL A 345 -9.78 12.75 -42.66
C VAL A 345 -8.93 11.51 -42.99
N ALA A 346 -8.46 10.78 -41.98
CA ALA A 346 -7.66 9.57 -42.20
C ALA A 346 -8.49 8.41 -42.81
N VAL A 347 -9.73 8.23 -42.37
CA VAL A 347 -10.59 7.13 -42.84
C VAL A 347 -11.32 7.47 -44.13
N MET A 348 -11.89 8.68 -44.21
CA MET A 348 -12.79 9.10 -45.29
C MET A 348 -12.08 9.93 -46.37
N GLY A 349 -10.95 10.55 -46.05
CA GLY A 349 -10.26 11.49 -46.93
C GLY A 349 -10.85 12.90 -46.89
N VAL A 350 -10.20 13.84 -47.59
CA VAL A 350 -10.55 15.27 -47.53
C VAL A 350 -11.79 15.62 -48.37
N SER A 351 -12.03 14.93 -49.50
CA SER A 351 -13.16 15.21 -50.37
C SER A 351 -13.47 14.05 -51.32
N VAL A 352 -14.75 13.89 -51.68
CA VAL A 352 -15.18 12.93 -52.71
C VAL A 352 -15.70 13.70 -53.92
N LYS A 353 -15.02 13.56 -55.07
CA LYS A 353 -15.30 14.34 -56.28
C LYS A 353 -16.21 13.63 -57.28
N PHE A 354 -16.35 12.31 -57.18
CA PHE A 354 -17.06 11.51 -58.17
C PHE A 354 -18.16 10.64 -57.54
N ARG A 355 -19.26 10.51 -58.26
CA ARG A 355 -20.42 9.68 -57.89
C ARG A 355 -20.03 8.22 -57.61
N LYS A 356 -19.13 7.66 -58.45
CA LYS A 356 -18.61 6.29 -58.29
C LYS A 356 -17.91 6.07 -56.95
N ASP A 357 -17.18 7.06 -56.46
CA ASP A 357 -16.41 6.94 -55.22
C ASP A 357 -17.34 7.01 -54.01
N LEU A 358 -18.35 7.90 -54.06
CA LEU A 358 -19.39 7.96 -53.02
C LEU A 358 -20.21 6.66 -52.96
N ARG A 359 -20.59 6.10 -54.13
CA ARG A 359 -21.25 4.78 -54.21
C ARG A 359 -20.37 3.67 -53.66
N ARG A 360 -19.08 3.64 -54.01
CA ARG A 360 -18.16 2.61 -53.50
C ARG A 360 -18.06 2.66 -51.98
N MET A 361 -17.99 3.86 -51.40
CA MET A 361 -17.84 4.01 -49.95
C MET A 361 -19.12 3.63 -49.18
N PHE A 362 -20.28 4.15 -49.55
CA PHE A 362 -21.51 4.00 -48.77
C PHE A 362 -22.49 2.95 -49.31
N CYS A 363 -22.57 2.79 -50.63
CA CYS A 363 -23.57 1.93 -51.27
C CYS A 363 -23.09 0.49 -51.50
N THR A 364 -21.84 0.14 -51.15
CA THR A 364 -21.33 -1.25 -51.22
C THR A 364 -21.03 -1.82 -49.84
N ASP A 365 -21.29 -3.10 -49.65
CA ASP A 365 -21.03 -3.80 -48.38
C ASP A 365 -19.53 -3.71 -48.01
N ALA A 366 -18.65 -3.96 -48.99
CA ALA A 366 -17.20 -3.86 -48.81
C ALA A 366 -16.74 -2.45 -48.39
N GLY A 367 -17.39 -1.40 -48.89
CA GLY A 367 -17.12 -0.02 -48.50
C GLY A 367 -17.51 0.27 -47.05
N ARG A 368 -18.71 -0.17 -46.65
CA ARG A 368 -19.21 -0.02 -45.27
C ARG A 368 -18.38 -0.81 -44.27
N GLU A 369 -18.03 -2.05 -44.60
CA GLU A 369 -17.15 -2.89 -43.77
C GLU A 369 -15.74 -2.31 -43.63
N ARG A 370 -15.19 -1.72 -44.70
CA ARG A 370 -13.92 -1.00 -44.61
C ARG A 370 -14.00 0.16 -43.64
N MET A 371 -15.01 1.03 -43.76
CA MET A 371 -15.19 2.17 -42.85
C MET A 371 -15.34 1.71 -41.40
N GLN A 372 -16.16 0.69 -41.14
CA GLN A 372 -16.33 0.13 -39.81
C GLN A 372 -15.00 -0.35 -39.22
N ARG A 373 -14.22 -1.11 -39.98
CA ARG A 373 -12.91 -1.60 -39.54
C ARG A 373 -11.93 -0.46 -39.25
N ASP A 374 -11.85 0.51 -40.15
CA ASP A 374 -10.89 1.62 -40.04
C ASP A 374 -11.24 2.52 -38.83
N PHE A 375 -12.52 2.84 -38.62
CA PHE A 375 -12.95 3.59 -37.43
C PHE A 375 -12.80 2.80 -36.13
N ALA A 376 -13.08 1.50 -36.14
CA ALA A 376 -12.88 0.66 -34.96
C ALA A 376 -11.39 0.54 -34.58
N HIS A 377 -10.48 0.60 -35.54
CA HIS A 377 -9.05 0.69 -35.26
C HIS A 377 -8.70 1.98 -34.49
N TYR A 378 -9.21 3.14 -34.92
CA TYR A 378 -9.00 4.40 -34.22
C TYR A 378 -9.70 4.48 -32.87
N PHE A 379 -10.83 3.78 -32.70
CA PHE A 379 -11.47 3.63 -31.41
C PHE A 379 -10.55 2.93 -30.42
N GLU A 380 -9.92 1.80 -30.77
CA GLU A 380 -8.97 1.11 -29.87
C GLU A 380 -7.74 1.95 -29.53
N LEU A 381 -7.37 2.89 -30.40
CA LEU A 381 -6.27 3.83 -30.18
C LEU A 381 -6.66 5.07 -29.37
N SER A 382 -7.94 5.24 -29.05
CA SER A 382 -8.43 6.39 -28.28
C SER A 382 -7.82 6.43 -26.87
N ALA A 383 -7.75 7.63 -26.29
CA ALA A 383 -7.18 7.83 -24.96
C ALA A 383 -7.91 6.99 -23.91
N ASP A 384 -9.24 6.94 -23.97
CA ASP A 384 -10.06 6.19 -23.02
C ASP A 384 -9.84 4.68 -23.14
N ARG A 385 -9.69 4.16 -24.37
CA ARG A 385 -9.40 2.73 -24.60
C ARG A 385 -8.01 2.35 -24.13
N LYS A 386 -7.00 3.19 -24.41
CA LYS A 386 -5.63 3.00 -23.91
C LYS A 386 -5.58 3.08 -22.38
N ALA A 387 -6.29 4.02 -21.77
CA ALA A 387 -6.37 4.15 -20.32
C ALA A 387 -7.02 2.92 -19.68
N LEU A 388 -8.11 2.40 -20.26
CA LEU A 388 -8.75 1.16 -19.79
C LEU A 388 -7.82 -0.05 -19.93
N ALA A 389 -7.14 -0.20 -21.06
CA ALA A 389 -6.17 -1.27 -21.27
C ALA A 389 -4.99 -1.20 -20.28
N ALA A 390 -4.48 0.01 -19.99
CA ALA A 390 -3.44 0.22 -19.00
C ALA A 390 -3.91 -0.16 -17.58
N ARG A 391 -5.15 0.18 -17.21
CA ARG A 391 -5.75 -0.23 -15.93
C ARG A 391 -5.91 -1.75 -15.82
N ILE A 392 -6.30 -2.42 -16.89
CA ILE A 392 -6.38 -3.89 -16.96
C ILE A 392 -4.99 -4.49 -16.72
N SER A 393 -3.98 -4.04 -17.46
CA SER A 393 -2.59 -4.53 -17.32
C SER A 393 -2.00 -4.27 -15.93
N GLN A 394 -2.30 -3.11 -15.33
CA GLN A 394 -1.92 -2.81 -13.95
C GLN A 394 -2.58 -3.75 -12.95
N SER A 395 -3.87 -4.05 -13.14
CA SER A 395 -4.61 -4.99 -12.27
C SER A 395 -4.08 -6.42 -12.39
N GLU A 396 -3.74 -6.87 -13.60
CA GLU A 396 -3.08 -8.16 -13.85
C GLU A 396 -1.72 -8.24 -13.14
N SER A 397 -0.89 -7.21 -13.31
CA SER A 397 0.42 -7.15 -12.64
C SER A 397 0.31 -7.18 -11.12
N MET A 398 -0.72 -6.53 -10.56
CA MET A 398 -0.98 -6.54 -9.12
C MET A 398 -1.45 -7.92 -8.63
N ILE A 399 -2.30 -8.61 -9.40
CA ILE A 399 -2.72 -9.99 -9.09
C ILE A 399 -1.51 -10.94 -9.09
N ASP A 400 -0.61 -10.79 -10.06
CA ASP A 400 0.63 -11.58 -10.10
C ASP A 400 1.52 -11.31 -8.88
N ALA A 401 1.66 -10.03 -8.47
CA ALA A 401 2.38 -9.66 -7.25
C ALA A 401 1.74 -10.25 -5.98
N LEU A 402 0.41 -10.21 -5.85
CA LEU A 402 -0.33 -10.80 -4.73
C LEU A 402 -0.18 -12.34 -4.68
N ASN A 403 -0.20 -13.00 -5.83
CA ASN A 403 0.05 -14.44 -5.93
C ASN A 403 1.49 -14.79 -5.53
N LYS A 404 2.46 -13.98 -5.96
CA LYS A 404 3.87 -14.14 -5.59
C LYS A 404 4.08 -13.95 -4.09
N ALA A 405 3.49 -12.91 -3.50
CA ALA A 405 3.49 -12.65 -2.06
C ALA A 405 2.84 -13.80 -1.26
N SER A 406 1.69 -14.30 -1.72
CA SER A 406 1.01 -15.45 -1.09
C SER A 406 1.87 -16.71 -1.11
N LYS A 407 2.56 -16.96 -2.23
CA LYS A 407 3.50 -18.09 -2.35
C LYS A 407 4.73 -17.91 -1.44
N ALA A 408 5.25 -16.68 -1.36
CA ALA A 408 6.36 -16.33 -0.47
C ALA A 408 5.99 -16.54 1.01
N LEU A 409 4.80 -16.11 1.42
CA LEU A 409 4.30 -16.32 2.79
C LEU A 409 4.17 -17.80 3.13
N ARG A 410 3.64 -18.62 2.21
CA ARG A 410 3.56 -20.09 2.40
C ARG A 410 4.95 -20.73 2.49
N ALA A 411 5.90 -20.28 1.68
CA ALA A 411 7.27 -20.77 1.72
C ALA A 411 7.96 -20.43 3.05
N LEU A 412 7.69 -19.26 3.63
CA LEU A 412 8.18 -18.88 4.96
C LEU A 412 7.63 -19.81 6.04
N LYS A 413 6.32 -20.11 6.02
CA LYS A 413 5.68 -21.02 6.99
C LYS A 413 6.14 -22.48 6.88
N GLY A 414 6.53 -22.92 5.69
CA GLY A 414 7.06 -24.28 5.46
C GLY A 414 8.56 -24.44 5.72
N ALA A 415 9.28 -23.34 5.94
CA ALA A 415 10.72 -23.33 6.22
C ALA A 415 11.05 -23.17 7.72
N THR A 416 10.01 -23.15 8.56
CA THR A 416 10.02 -23.35 10.02
C THR A 416 9.53 -24.75 10.32
#